data_AF-A0A6B2DJJ7-F1
#
_entry.id   AF-A0A6B2DJJ7-F1
#
_cell.length_a   1.000
_cell.length_b   1.000
_cell.length_c   1.000
_cell.angle_alpha   90.00
_cell.angle_beta   90.00
_cell.angle_gamma   90.00
#
_symmetry.space_group_name_H-M   'P 1'
#
loop_
_entity.id
_entity.type
_entity.pdbx_description
1 polymer ?
#
loop_
_entity_poly.entity_id
_entity_poly.type
_entity_poly.pdbx_seq_one_letter_code
_entity_poly.pdbx_strand_id
1 'polypeptide(L)'
;DRELTALFEGAAAVVHLAWAISPLRGDPPMWRTNDHGTRHVLAAAADAGVPHLVVASSVAAYGPAPRWDKVSEYHPCTGIQHSAYS
;
A
#
# COMPACT_ATOMS: atom_id res chain seq x y z
N ASP A 1 13.93 -2.03 9.30
CA ASP A 1 12.94 -2.13 10.40
C ASP A 1 13.31 -1.26 11.59
N ARG A 2 14.39 -1.54 12.33
CA ARG A 2 14.78 -0.73 13.51
C ARG A 2 14.86 0.78 13.29
N GLU A 3 15.24 1.23 12.09
CA GLU A 3 15.25 2.66 11.73
C GLU A 3 13.84 3.24 11.58
N LEU A 4 12.92 2.54 10.91
CA LEU A 4 11.53 2.98 10.76
C LEU A 4 10.78 2.96 12.10
N THR A 5 11.02 1.96 12.94
CA THR A 5 10.40 1.87 14.27
C THR A 5 10.76 3.11 15.09
N ALA A 6 12.04 3.48 15.15
CA ALA A 6 12.49 4.67 15.86
C ALA A 6 11.89 5.98 15.30
N LEU A 7 11.63 6.06 13.99
CA LEU A 7 10.96 7.21 13.38
C LEU A 7 9.48 7.32 13.76
N PHE A 8 8.85 6.21 14.17
CA PHE A 8 7.44 6.16 14.52
C PHE A 8 7.18 6.24 16.03
N GLU A 9 8.22 6.16 16.87
CA GLU A 9 8.09 6.27 18.33
C GLU A 9 7.39 7.58 18.74
N GLY A 10 6.33 7.43 19.54
CA GLY A 10 5.53 8.57 20.03
C GLY A 10 4.53 9.14 19.01
N ALA A 11 4.49 8.62 17.78
CA ALA A 11 3.49 9.05 16.81
C ALA A 11 2.08 8.58 17.21
N ALA A 12 1.11 9.50 17.17
CA ALA A 12 -0.30 9.17 17.39
C ALA A 12 -0.94 8.48 16.16
N ALA A 13 -0.37 8.68 14.97
CA ALA A 13 -0.79 8.01 13.76
C ALA A 13 0.35 8.00 12.73
N VAL A 14 0.35 7.00 11.85
CA VAL A 14 1.17 6.95 10.65
C VAL A 14 0.24 6.98 9.43
N VAL A 15 0.55 7.82 8.44
CA VAL A 15 -0.19 7.91 7.17
C VAL A 15 0.74 7.48 6.05
N HIS A 16 0.61 6.22 5.62
CA HIS A 16 1.45 5.61 4.59
C HIS A 16 0.90 5.92 3.19
N LEU A 17 1.46 6.98 2.59
CA LEU A 17 1.14 7.43 1.23
C LEU A 17 2.20 7.03 0.20
N ALA A 18 3.26 6.33 0.62
CA ALA A 18 4.37 6.01 -0.26
C ALA A 18 4.05 4.78 -1.13
N TRP A 19 4.03 4.98 -2.45
CA TRP A 19 3.92 3.92 -3.44
C TRP A 19 4.63 4.31 -4.75
N ALA A 20 4.84 3.33 -5.63
CA ALA A 20 5.31 3.52 -6.99
C ALA A 20 4.20 3.16 -8.00
N ILE A 21 3.95 4.04 -8.98
CA ILE A 21 2.84 3.92 -9.97
C ILE A 21 3.31 3.95 -11.43
N SER A 22 4.61 4.07 -11.70
CA SER A 22 5.14 4.12 -13.06
C SER A 22 6.58 3.62 -13.05
N PRO A 23 6.81 2.32 -13.32
CA PRO A 23 8.17 1.80 -13.28
C PRO A 23 8.95 2.38 -14.45
N LEU A 24 9.90 3.28 -14.16
CA LEU A 24 10.96 3.59 -15.11
C LEU A 24 11.88 2.36 -15.21
N ARG A 25 12.48 2.15 -16.39
CA ARG A 25 13.40 1.03 -16.60
C ARG A 25 14.58 1.15 -15.63
N GLY A 26 14.69 0.22 -14.68
CA GLY A 26 15.77 0.22 -13.66
C GLY A 26 15.41 0.86 -12.31
N ASP A 27 14.18 1.34 -12.13
CA ASP A 27 13.64 1.71 -10.82
C ASP A 27 13.52 0.44 -9.94
N PRO A 28 13.47 0.54 -8.59
CA PRO A 28 13.13 -0.59 -7.74
C PRO A 28 11.91 -1.29 -8.33
N PRO A 29 11.94 -2.62 -8.58
CA PRO A 29 10.73 -3.30 -9.02
C PRO A 29 9.63 -2.89 -8.04
N MET A 30 8.50 -2.36 -8.51
CA MET A 30 7.46 -1.75 -7.64
C MET A 30 7.10 -2.63 -6.45
N TRP A 31 7.25 -3.94 -6.60
CA TRP A 31 7.26 -4.95 -5.55
C TRP A 31 8.09 -4.56 -4.30
N ARG A 32 9.32 -4.08 -4.46
CA ARG A 32 10.18 -3.63 -3.35
C ARG A 32 9.56 -2.47 -2.57
N THR A 33 8.94 -1.52 -3.25
CA THR A 33 8.31 -0.35 -2.61
C THR A 33 6.93 -0.70 -2.05
N ASN A 34 6.06 -1.24 -2.90
CA ASN A 34 4.63 -1.41 -2.63
C ASN A 34 4.33 -2.66 -1.80
N ASP A 35 5.08 -3.76 -1.95
CA ASP A 35 4.91 -4.97 -1.12
C ASP A 35 5.89 -4.96 0.05
N HIS A 36 7.20 -5.10 -0.20
CA HIS A 36 8.18 -5.21 0.89
C HIS A 36 8.27 -3.94 1.74
N GLY A 37 8.30 -2.76 1.11
CA GLY A 37 8.33 -1.48 1.82
C GLY A 37 7.10 -1.28 2.71
N THR A 38 5.91 -1.58 2.18
CA THR A 38 4.67 -1.56 2.98
C THR A 38 4.75 -2.53 4.15
N ARG A 39 5.22 -3.77 3.97
CA ARG A 39 5.40 -4.72 5.09
C ARG A 39 6.31 -4.15 6.19
N HIS A 40 7.41 -3.51 5.83
CA HIS A 40 8.30 -2.87 6.80
C HIS A 40 7.63 -1.69 7.53
N VAL A 41 6.84 -0.88 6.83
CA VAL A 41 6.08 0.23 7.45
C VAL A 41 5.02 -0.31 8.43
N LEU A 42 4.26 -1.33 8.02
CA LEU A 42 3.25 -1.98 8.88
C LEU A 42 3.90 -2.56 10.14
N ALA A 43 5.00 -3.30 9.99
CA ALA A 43 5.73 -3.90 11.11
C ALA A 43 6.30 -2.84 12.04
N ALA A 44 6.97 -1.81 11.49
CA ALA A 44 7.56 -0.74 12.29
C ALA A 44 6.49 0.07 13.06
N ALA A 45 5.32 0.33 12.46
CA ALA A 45 4.24 1.04 13.14
C ALA A 45 3.67 0.22 14.30
N ALA A 46 3.54 -1.10 14.11
CA ALA A 46 3.13 -2.02 15.17
C ALA A 46 4.18 -2.09 16.29
N ASP A 47 5.46 -2.24 15.95
CA ASP A 47 6.57 -2.33 16.91
C ASP A 47 6.74 -1.03 17.72
N ALA A 48 6.50 0.13 17.11
CA ALA A 48 6.55 1.43 17.77
C ALA A 48 5.31 1.72 18.64
N GLY A 49 4.30 0.84 18.62
CA GLY A 49 3.06 1.00 19.37
C GLY A 49 2.15 2.13 18.86
N VAL A 50 2.23 2.46 17.56
CA VAL A 50 1.39 3.50 16.96
C VAL A 50 -0.07 3.04 16.98
N PRO A 51 -1.02 3.81 17.54
CA PRO A 51 -2.40 3.33 17.70
C PRO A 51 -3.22 3.37 16.40
N HIS A 52 -2.78 4.14 15.39
CA HIS A 52 -3.50 4.28 14.12
C HIS A 52 -2.57 4.28 12.90
N LEU A 53 -2.93 3.49 11.90
CA LEU A 53 -2.23 3.43 10.62
C LEU A 53 -3.22 3.58 9.48
N VAL A 54 -3.00 4.59 8.63
CA VAL A 54 -3.79 4.83 7.42
C VAL A 54 -2.93 4.47 6.21
N VAL A 55 -3.45 3.62 5.32
CA VAL A 55 -2.75 3.17 4.12
C VAL A 55 -3.50 3.68 2.89
N ALA A 56 -2.80 4.38 1.99
CA ALA A 56 -3.34 4.71 0.68
C ALA A 56 -3.37 3.45 -0.20
N SER A 57 -4.57 2.89 -0.38
CA SER A 57 -4.82 1.84 -1.38
C SER A 57 -5.25 2.47 -2.71
N SER A 58 -5.64 1.63 -3.68
CA SER A 58 -6.09 2.07 -5.00
C SER A 58 -7.29 1.26 -5.48
N VAL A 59 -8.14 1.90 -6.29
CA VAL A 59 -9.21 1.22 -7.04
C VAL A 59 -8.66 0.11 -7.95
N ALA A 60 -7.38 0.17 -8.33
CA ALA A 60 -6.72 -0.86 -9.13
C ALA A 60 -6.51 -2.19 -8.41
N ALA A 61 -6.72 -2.26 -7.09
CA ALA A 61 -6.75 -3.52 -6.35
C ALA A 61 -7.97 -4.37 -6.72
N TYR A 62 -9.08 -3.72 -7.10
CA TYR A 62 -10.31 -4.37 -7.52
C TYR A 62 -10.19 -4.96 -8.93
N GLY A 63 -10.89 -6.07 -9.15
CA GLY A 63 -11.11 -6.63 -10.47
C GLY A 63 -12.06 -5.79 -11.34
N PRO A 64 -12.17 -6.10 -12.63
CA PRO A 64 -13.10 -5.41 -13.52
C PRO A 64 -14.54 -5.42 -12.98
N ALA A 65 -15.25 -4.31 -13.16
CA ALA A 65 -16.67 -4.17 -12.86
C ALA A 65 -17.45 -3.87 -14.16
N PRO A 66 -18.74 -4.24 -14.25
CA PRO A 66 -19.57 -3.84 -15.38
C PRO A 66 -19.54 -2.33 -15.58
N ARG A 67 -19.44 -1.92 -16.85
CA ARG A 67 -19.41 -0.51 -17.20
C ARG A 67 -20.72 0.14 -16.73
N TRP A 68 -20.60 1.21 -15.95
CA TRP A 68 -21.68 2.04 -15.37
C TRP A 68 -22.30 1.57 -14.06
N ASP A 69 -21.88 0.40 -13.55
CA ASP A 69 -22.35 -0.06 -12.25
C ASP A 69 -21.43 0.40 -11.13
N LYS A 70 -22.04 0.80 -10.00
CA LYS A 70 -21.30 1.04 -8.76
C LYS A 70 -21.09 -0.28 -8.05
N VAL A 71 -19.85 -0.55 -7.64
CA VAL A 71 -19.51 -1.69 -6.79
C VAL A 71 -19.15 -1.20 -5.40
N SER A 72 -19.40 -2.03 -4.40
CA SER A 72 -19.01 -1.75 -3.01
C SER A 72 -17.57 -2.21 -2.75
N GLU A 73 -17.07 -1.93 -1.56
CA GLU A 73 -15.76 -2.39 -1.09
C GLU A 73 -15.64 -3.91 -0.99
N TYR A 74 -16.77 -4.65 -1.07
CA TYR A 74 -16.82 -6.10 -1.15
C TYR A 74 -16.57 -6.68 -2.55
N HIS A 75 -16.39 -5.84 -3.57
CA HIS A 75 -16.02 -6.32 -4.91
C HIS A 75 -14.69 -7.07 -4.86
N PRO A 76 -14.50 -8.15 -5.65
CA PRO A 76 -13.28 -8.95 -5.58
C PRO A 76 -12.01 -8.14 -5.89
N CYS A 77 -11.01 -8.23 -5.02
CA CYS A 77 -9.67 -7.65 -5.22
C CYS A 77 -8.78 -8.58 -6.06
N THR A 78 -9.16 -8.84 -7.31
CA THR A 78 -8.39 -9.70 -8.22
C THR A 78 -7.38 -8.93 -9.08
N GLY A 79 -7.36 -7.59 -8.97
CA GLY A 79 -6.56 -6.72 -9.82
C GLY A 79 -7.04 -6.62 -11.28
N ILE A 80 -6.40 -5.73 -12.04
CA ILE A 80 -6.63 -5.52 -13.47
C ILE A 80 -5.54 -6.23 -14.26
N GLN A 81 -5.95 -7.11 -15.19
CA GLN A 81 -5.02 -7.80 -16.07
C GLN A 81 -4.18 -6.79 -16.87
N HIS A 82 -2.85 -6.99 -16.89
CA HIS A 82 -1.85 -6.11 -17.51
C HIS A 82 -1.60 -4.76 -16.82
N SER A 83 -2.27 -4.46 -15.70
CA SER A 83 -1.83 -3.36 -14.82
C SER A 83 -0.55 -3.76 -14.11
N ALA A 84 0.42 -2.85 -14.08
CA ALA A 84 1.72 -3.11 -13.48
C ALA A 84 1.71 -3.00 -11.93
N TYR A 85 0.63 -2.45 -11.36
CA TYR A 85 0.50 -2.14 -9.93
C TYR A 85 -0.83 -2.63 -9.32
N SER A 86 -1.55 -3.50 -10.03
CA SER A 86 -2.72 -4.22 -9.54
C SER A 86 -2.35 -5.51 -8.81
#